data_AF-A0A7V2NLS2-F1
#
_entry.id   AF-A0A7V2NLS2-F1
#
_cell.length_a   1.000
_cell.length_b   1.000
_cell.length_c   1.000
_cell.angle_alpha   90.00
_cell.angle_beta   90.00
_cell.angle_gamma   90.00
#
_symmetry.space_group_name_H-M   'P 1'
#
loop_
_entity.id
_entity.type
_entity.pdbx_description
1 polymer ?
#
loop_
_entity_poly.entity_id
_entity_poly.type
_entity_poly.pdbx_seq_one_letter_code
_entity_poly.pdbx_strand_id
1 'polypeptide(L)'
;MKLILNIAATAVIAVTSLSICAQTLSKQQLDQYMGIIGAVTAAQQTTRTLSQSCARSFPQLRMQSGKVITAWNRRNGKYIQQSRQLRKRVYRYLGKLGGNSQLEQFKKELHAFTRSQRNSVAGSLYKMKLKEKLYVCGQILTSIDAGKWDIETAYPAIHHALTSMGKKP
;
A
#
# COMPACT_ATOMS: atom_id res chain seq x y z
N MET A 1 2.63 0.27 -22.54
CA MET A 1 3.29 0.52 -21.22
C MET A 1 2.54 1.45 -20.25
N LYS A 2 1.54 2.24 -20.67
CA LYS A 2 0.79 3.17 -19.78
C LYS A 2 -0.04 2.49 -18.68
N LEU A 3 -0.51 1.24 -18.89
CA LEU A 3 -1.40 0.55 -17.94
C LEU A 3 -0.71 0.16 -16.62
N ILE A 4 0.56 -0.27 -16.67
CA ILE A 4 1.33 -0.71 -15.50
C ILE A 4 1.70 0.48 -14.61
N LEU A 5 1.98 1.64 -15.21
CA LEU A 5 2.26 2.89 -14.49
C LEU A 5 0.98 3.50 -13.87
N ASN A 6 -0.16 3.44 -14.56
CA ASN A 6 -1.42 4.00 -14.03
C ASN A 6 -1.95 3.25 -12.79
N ILE A 7 -1.66 1.96 -12.65
CA ILE A 7 -2.08 1.17 -11.48
C ILE A 7 -1.25 1.53 -10.23
N ALA A 8 0.00 2.00 -10.39
CA ALA A 8 0.86 2.42 -9.29
C ALA A 8 0.60 3.87 -8.84
N ALA A 9 0.14 4.74 -9.74
CA ALA A 9 0.22 6.20 -9.59
C ALA A 9 -0.86 6.87 -8.72
N THR A 10 -1.87 6.16 -8.19
CA THR A 10 -3.02 6.82 -7.53
C THR A 10 -2.89 7.09 -6.03
N ALA A 11 -1.69 7.08 -5.45
CA ALA A 11 -1.51 7.39 -4.02
C ALA A 11 -0.54 8.56 -3.82
N VAL A 12 -1.07 9.77 -3.96
CA VAL A 12 -0.38 11.00 -3.54
C VAL A 12 -1.18 11.61 -2.40
N ILE A 13 -0.60 11.62 -1.19
CA ILE A 13 -0.96 12.58 -0.15
C ILE A 13 0.35 13.18 0.36
N ALA A 14 0.38 14.51 0.36
CA ALA A 14 1.49 15.36 0.75
C ALA A 14 1.92 15.11 2.20
N VAL A 15 3.24 15.05 2.44
CA VAL A 15 3.78 14.86 3.78
C VAL A 15 4.67 16.03 4.18
N THR A 16 4.30 16.67 5.29
CA THR A 16 5.21 17.48 6.12
C THR A 16 5.62 16.70 7.36
N SER A 17 6.88 16.85 7.73
CA SER A 17 7.57 16.19 8.85
C SER A 17 7.10 16.71 10.21
N LEU A 18 6.97 15.85 11.22
CA LEU A 18 7.03 16.25 12.65
C LEU A 18 7.43 15.07 13.56
N SER A 19 8.34 15.38 14.47
CA SER A 19 8.92 14.58 15.55
C SER A 19 7.91 14.34 16.69
N ILE A 20 7.96 13.16 17.36
CA ILE A 20 7.00 12.82 18.41
C ILE A 20 7.69 12.31 19.68
N CYS A 21 7.57 13.12 20.73
CA CYS A 21 7.36 12.69 22.11
C CYS A 21 5.96 13.16 22.57
N ALA A 22 5.15 12.23 23.09
CA ALA A 22 3.95 12.42 23.93
C ALA A 22 2.87 13.50 23.63
N GLN A 23 2.82 14.16 22.47
CA GLN A 23 1.87 15.25 22.21
C GLN A 23 0.63 14.82 21.39
N THR A 24 -0.51 15.43 21.71
CA THR A 24 -1.77 15.47 20.95
C THR A 24 -1.47 15.70 19.46
N LEU A 25 -2.00 14.85 18.57
CA LEU A 25 -1.76 15.00 17.12
C LEU A 25 -2.56 16.19 16.58
N SER A 26 -1.94 17.12 15.86
CA SER A 26 -2.71 18.10 15.10
C SER A 26 -3.56 17.38 14.04
N LYS A 27 -4.68 17.98 13.62
CA LYS A 27 -5.52 17.43 12.53
C LYS A 27 -4.69 17.11 11.28
N GLN A 28 -3.77 18.02 10.93
CA GLN A 28 -2.87 17.86 9.80
C GLN A 28 -1.94 16.64 9.93
N GLN A 29 -1.37 16.39 11.12
CA GLN A 29 -0.53 15.21 11.38
C GLN A 29 -1.34 13.91 11.33
N LEU A 30 -2.57 13.94 11.86
CA LEU A 30 -3.48 12.81 11.83
C LEU A 30 -3.82 12.41 10.38
N ASP A 31 -4.21 13.38 9.55
CA ASP A 31 -4.54 13.16 8.14
C ASP A 31 -3.34 12.60 7.35
N GLN A 32 -2.13 13.11 7.61
CA GLN A 32 -0.90 12.59 7.01
C GLN A 32 -0.63 11.14 7.40
N TYR A 33 -0.75 10.81 8.69
CA TYR A 33 -0.52 9.45 9.17
C TYR A 33 -1.54 8.49 8.58
N MET A 34 -2.81 8.88 8.53
CA MET A 34 -3.87 8.11 7.89
C MET A 34 -3.58 7.88 6.40
N GLY A 35 -3.12 8.90 5.67
CA GLY A 35 -2.69 8.79 4.27
C GLY A 35 -1.53 7.81 4.07
N ILE A 36 -0.49 7.90 4.89
CA ILE A 36 0.66 6.97 4.86
C ILE A 36 0.23 5.53 5.14
N ILE A 37 -0.61 5.33 6.17
CA ILE A 37 -1.15 4.00 6.52
C ILE A 37 -1.94 3.43 5.34
N GLY A 38 -2.80 4.25 4.73
CA GLY A 38 -3.59 3.91 3.56
C GLY A 38 -2.74 3.48 2.38
N ALA A 39 -1.74 4.29 2.01
CA ALA A 39 -0.86 4.02 0.88
C ALA A 39 -0.06 2.73 1.05
N VAL A 40 0.59 2.53 2.20
CA VAL A 40 1.37 1.30 2.46
C VAL A 40 0.47 0.06 2.46
N THR A 41 -0.72 0.16 3.05
CA THR A 41 -1.69 -0.95 3.06
C THR A 41 -2.18 -1.27 1.66
N ALA A 42 -2.51 -0.26 0.86
CA ALA A 42 -2.96 -0.43 -0.51
C ALA A 42 -1.86 -1.05 -1.39
N ALA A 43 -0.62 -0.57 -1.30
CA ALA A 43 0.52 -1.14 -2.04
C ALA A 43 0.71 -2.63 -1.75
N GLN A 44 0.65 -3.01 -0.46
CA GLN A 44 0.77 -4.41 -0.04
C GLN A 44 -0.40 -5.27 -0.56
N GLN A 45 -1.64 -4.80 -0.42
CA GLN A 45 -2.81 -5.54 -0.86
C GLN A 45 -2.92 -5.66 -2.38
N THR A 46 -2.57 -4.61 -3.12
CA THR A 46 -2.55 -4.60 -4.58
C THR A 46 -1.52 -5.59 -5.11
N THR A 47 -0.28 -5.54 -4.62
CA THR A 47 0.79 -6.49 -4.99
C THR A 47 0.36 -7.94 -4.74
N ARG A 48 -0.21 -8.21 -3.57
CA ARG A 48 -0.70 -9.54 -3.20
C ARG A 48 -1.85 -9.98 -4.10
N THR A 49 -2.84 -9.11 -4.32
CA THR A 49 -4.04 -9.45 -5.11
C THR A 49 -3.70 -9.70 -6.57
N LEU A 50 -2.86 -8.86 -7.17
CA LEU A 50 -2.39 -9.06 -8.54
C LEU A 50 -1.66 -10.39 -8.70
N SER A 51 -0.68 -10.65 -7.83
CA SER A 51 0.13 -11.86 -7.87
C SER A 51 -0.73 -13.11 -7.67
N GLN A 52 -1.69 -13.06 -6.75
CA GLN A 52 -2.63 -14.16 -6.50
C GLN A 52 -3.65 -14.34 -7.63
N SER A 53 -4.16 -13.25 -8.22
CA SER A 53 -5.07 -13.31 -9.37
C SER A 53 -4.40 -13.97 -10.58
N CYS A 54 -3.14 -13.61 -10.84
CA CYS A 54 -2.33 -14.24 -11.87
C CYS A 54 -2.08 -15.73 -11.59
N ALA A 55 -1.72 -16.09 -10.36
CA ALA A 55 -1.53 -17.50 -9.97
C ALA A 55 -2.82 -18.34 -10.05
N ARG A 56 -3.98 -17.73 -9.78
CA ARG A 56 -5.30 -18.40 -9.91
C ARG A 56 -5.68 -18.60 -11.38
N SER A 57 -5.41 -17.60 -12.22
CA SER A 57 -5.74 -17.68 -13.66
C SER A 57 -4.76 -18.59 -14.41
N PHE A 58 -3.51 -18.68 -13.94
CA PHE A 58 -2.42 -19.39 -14.61
C PHE A 58 -1.60 -20.18 -13.58
N PRO A 59 -1.90 -21.48 -13.37
CA PRO A 59 -1.23 -22.31 -12.38
C PRO A 59 0.29 -22.34 -12.50
N GLN A 60 0.84 -22.24 -13.71
CA GLN A 60 2.28 -22.18 -13.98
C GLN A 60 2.97 -20.97 -13.33
N LEU A 61 2.24 -19.89 -13.06
CA LEU A 61 2.78 -18.68 -12.40
C LEU A 61 2.75 -18.77 -10.86
N ARG A 62 2.15 -19.80 -10.27
CA ARG A 62 1.89 -19.87 -8.82
C ARG A 62 3.16 -19.78 -7.97
N MET A 63 4.21 -20.49 -8.37
CA MET A 63 5.49 -20.46 -7.68
C MET A 63 6.15 -19.07 -7.76
N GLN A 64 6.17 -18.47 -8.95
CA GLN A 64 6.71 -17.13 -9.15
C GLN A 64 5.93 -16.09 -8.35
N SER A 65 4.59 -16.12 -8.39
CA SER A 65 3.73 -15.26 -7.57
C SER A 65 4.05 -15.34 -6.08
N GLY A 66 4.29 -16.54 -5.55
CA GLY A 66 4.72 -16.72 -4.16
C GLY A 66 6.07 -16.05 -3.87
N LYS A 67 7.06 -16.28 -4.75
CA LYS A 67 8.41 -15.70 -4.62
C LYS A 67 8.37 -14.16 -4.64
N VAL A 68 7.63 -13.55 -5.57
CA VAL A 68 7.59 -12.08 -5.68
C VAL A 68 6.86 -11.42 -4.52
N ILE A 69 5.78 -12.04 -3.98
CA ILE A 69 5.11 -11.53 -2.77
C ILE A 69 6.07 -11.54 -1.59
N THR A 70 6.82 -12.63 -1.40
CA THR A 70 7.81 -12.75 -0.33
C THR A 70 8.94 -11.73 -0.49
N ALA A 71 9.49 -11.61 -1.70
CA ALA A 71 10.55 -10.65 -2.01
C ALA A 71 10.09 -9.20 -1.76
N TRP A 72 8.89 -8.84 -2.22
CA TRP A 72 8.30 -7.52 -1.99
C TRP A 72 8.13 -7.23 -0.51
N ASN A 73 7.55 -8.17 0.26
CA ASN A 73 7.38 -7.99 1.72
C ASN A 73 8.72 -7.83 2.44
N ARG A 74 9.76 -8.57 2.01
CA ARG A 74 11.11 -8.45 2.57
C ARG A 74 11.71 -7.08 2.32
N ARG A 75 11.72 -6.60 1.07
CA ARG A 75 12.28 -5.28 0.71
C ARG A 75 11.52 -4.12 1.36
N ASN A 76 10.20 -4.27 1.50
CA ASN A 76 9.33 -3.23 2.06
C ASN A 76 9.06 -3.38 3.56
N GLY A 77 9.69 -4.35 4.23
CA GLY A 77 9.42 -4.71 5.63
C GLY A 77 9.50 -3.53 6.60
N LYS A 78 10.52 -2.67 6.44
CA LYS A 78 10.71 -1.48 7.29
C LYS A 78 9.52 -0.50 7.19
N TYR A 79 9.03 -0.22 5.99
CA TYR A 79 7.91 0.70 5.75
C TYR A 79 6.59 0.12 6.28
N ILE A 80 6.39 -1.20 6.12
CA ILE A 80 5.24 -1.92 6.67
C ILE A 80 5.24 -1.81 8.21
N GLN A 81 6.40 -1.99 8.85
CA GLN A 81 6.52 -1.88 10.29
C GLN A 81 6.26 -0.45 10.78
N GLN A 82 6.82 0.56 10.13
CA GLN A 82 6.58 1.97 10.46
C GLN A 82 5.10 2.34 10.29
N SER A 83 4.46 1.95 9.18
CA SER A 83 3.02 2.14 8.96
C SER A 83 2.17 1.49 10.06
N ARG A 84 2.54 0.27 10.51
CA ARG A 84 1.86 -0.38 11.65
C ARG A 84 2.02 0.41 12.95
N GLN A 85 3.19 1.00 13.22
CA GLN A 85 3.41 1.83 14.39
C GLN A 85 2.59 3.13 14.34
N LEU A 86 2.56 3.81 13.18
CA LEU A 86 1.71 4.98 12.95
C LEU A 86 0.24 4.65 13.19
N ARG A 87 -0.24 3.52 12.66
CA ARG A 87 -1.61 3.05 12.87
C ARG A 87 -1.96 2.87 14.35
N LYS A 88 -1.05 2.30 15.15
CA LYS A 88 -1.25 2.18 16.61
C LYS A 88 -1.33 3.55 17.30
N ARG A 89 -0.65 4.58 16.80
CA ARG A 89 -0.73 5.95 17.34
C ARG A 89 -2.06 6.60 16.95
N VAL A 90 -2.42 6.55 15.68
CA VAL A 90 -3.70 7.05 15.15
C VAL A 90 -4.88 6.41 15.89
N TYR A 91 -4.88 5.09 16.07
CA TYR A 91 -5.97 4.40 16.77
C TYR A 91 -6.10 4.82 18.22
N ARG A 92 -4.97 4.97 18.94
CA ARG A 92 -4.99 5.49 20.32
C ARG A 92 -5.47 6.92 20.38
N TYR A 93 -5.12 7.75 19.40
CA TYR A 93 -5.53 9.14 19.33
C TYR A 93 -7.03 9.29 19.08
N LEU A 94 -7.55 8.63 18.04
CA LEU A 94 -8.98 8.64 17.70
C LEU A 94 -9.84 8.06 18.83
N GLY A 95 -9.38 6.97 19.47
CA GLY A 95 -10.08 6.39 20.60
C GLY A 95 -10.17 7.32 21.82
N LYS A 96 -9.20 8.23 22.00
CA LYS A 96 -9.23 9.24 23.06
C LYS A 96 -10.11 10.45 22.72
N LEU A 97 -10.11 10.92 21.46
CA LEU A 97 -10.80 12.16 21.08
C LEU A 97 -12.29 12.01 20.78
N GLY A 98 -12.70 10.95 20.08
CA GLY A 98 -14.08 10.81 19.60
C GLY A 98 -14.69 9.44 19.86
N GLY A 99 -14.11 8.70 20.81
CA GLY A 99 -14.55 7.37 21.20
C GLY A 99 -14.43 6.33 20.06
N ASN A 100 -15.12 5.20 20.24
CA ASN A 100 -15.07 4.08 19.29
C ASN A 100 -15.61 4.46 17.89
N SER A 101 -16.51 5.44 17.79
CA SER A 101 -17.16 5.82 16.51
C SER A 101 -16.18 6.32 15.45
N GLN A 102 -15.31 7.28 15.79
CA GLN A 102 -14.32 7.81 14.84
C GLN A 102 -13.27 6.76 14.44
N LEU A 103 -12.89 5.90 15.38
CA LEU A 103 -11.99 4.78 15.11
C LEU A 103 -12.60 3.79 14.11
N GLU A 104 -13.87 3.42 14.31
CA GLU A 104 -14.58 2.52 13.40
C GLU A 104 -14.81 3.16 12.02
N GLN A 105 -15.14 4.45 11.96
CA GLN A 105 -15.26 5.17 10.70
C GLN A 105 -13.94 5.15 9.92
N PHE A 106 -12.81 5.44 10.57
CA PHE A 106 -11.50 5.36 9.90
C PHE A 106 -11.18 3.94 9.40
N LYS A 107 -11.45 2.90 10.20
CA LYS A 107 -11.27 1.51 9.76
C LYS A 107 -12.12 1.22 8.52
N LYS A 108 -13.38 1.66 8.51
CA LYS A 108 -14.30 1.48 7.39
C LYS A 108 -13.80 2.17 6.13
N GLU A 109 -13.32 3.41 6.23
CA GLU A 109 -12.76 4.17 5.10
C GLU A 109 -11.49 3.51 4.55
N LEU A 110 -10.57 3.09 5.43
CA LEU A 110 -9.37 2.36 5.04
C LEU A 110 -9.72 1.05 4.31
N HIS A 111 -10.71 0.30 4.80
CA HIS A 111 -11.21 -0.90 4.16
C HIS A 111 -11.89 -0.62 2.82
N ALA A 112 -12.67 0.45 2.70
CA ALA A 112 -13.31 0.86 1.46
C ALA A 112 -12.28 1.27 0.40
N PHE A 113 -11.30 2.09 0.79
CA PHE A 113 -10.19 2.52 -0.07
C PHE A 113 -9.40 1.32 -0.61
N THR A 114 -8.95 0.43 0.29
CA THR A 114 -8.18 -0.76 -0.09
C THR A 114 -8.98 -1.71 -0.98
N ARG A 115 -10.27 -1.90 -0.70
CA ARG A 115 -11.19 -2.69 -1.53
C ARG A 115 -11.37 -2.09 -2.93
N SER A 116 -11.54 -0.77 -3.02
CA SER A 116 -11.70 -0.06 -4.30
C SER A 116 -10.46 -0.24 -5.18
N GLN A 117 -9.26 -0.02 -4.61
CA GLN A 117 -8.00 -0.23 -5.30
C GLN A 117 -7.86 -1.68 -5.80
N ARG A 118 -8.13 -2.65 -4.93
CA ARG A 118 -8.11 -4.06 -5.29
C ARG A 118 -9.05 -4.40 -6.45
N ASN A 119 -10.28 -3.92 -6.39
CA ASN A 119 -11.31 -4.21 -7.40
C ASN A 119 -10.99 -3.55 -8.74
N SER A 120 -10.48 -2.31 -8.73
CA SER A 120 -10.03 -1.62 -9.94
C SER A 120 -8.97 -2.46 -10.67
N VAL A 121 -7.95 -2.89 -9.93
CA VAL A 121 -6.83 -3.63 -10.48
C VAL A 121 -7.20 -5.05 -10.93
N ALA A 122 -8.00 -5.77 -10.15
CA ALA A 122 -8.50 -7.09 -10.54
C ALA A 122 -9.46 -7.01 -11.74
N GLY A 123 -10.30 -5.97 -11.80
CA GLY A 123 -11.24 -5.73 -12.88
C GLY A 123 -10.56 -5.47 -14.21
N SER A 124 -9.45 -4.72 -14.22
CA SER A 124 -8.65 -4.51 -15.43
C SER A 124 -8.09 -5.81 -16.00
N LEU A 125 -7.60 -6.72 -15.16
CA LEU A 125 -7.15 -8.04 -15.61
C LEU A 125 -8.32 -8.88 -16.13
N TYR A 126 -9.46 -8.88 -15.44
CA TYR A 126 -10.59 -9.74 -15.77
C TYR A 126 -11.11 -9.53 -17.21
N LYS A 127 -11.12 -8.28 -17.68
CA LYS A 127 -11.60 -7.88 -19.02
C LYS A 127 -10.66 -8.26 -20.17
N MET A 128 -9.44 -8.72 -19.89
CA MET A 128 -8.45 -9.07 -20.91
C MET A 128 -8.69 -10.45 -21.51
N LYS A 129 -8.35 -10.62 -22.80
CA LYS A 129 -8.33 -11.93 -23.44
C LYS A 129 -7.29 -12.84 -22.77
N LEU A 130 -7.50 -14.16 -22.78
CA LEU A 130 -6.67 -15.12 -22.03
C LEU A 130 -5.16 -15.00 -22.34
N LYS A 131 -4.78 -14.95 -23.63
CA LYS A 131 -3.37 -14.81 -24.06
C LYS A 131 -2.74 -13.50 -23.58
N GLU A 132 -3.49 -12.41 -23.68
CA GLU A 132 -3.05 -11.09 -23.22
C GLU A 132 -2.89 -11.06 -21.69
N LYS A 133 -3.85 -11.65 -20.97
CA LYS A 133 -3.81 -11.74 -19.51
C LYS A 133 -2.58 -12.53 -19.02
N LEU A 134 -2.20 -13.62 -19.69
CA LEU A 134 -0.98 -14.38 -19.34
C LEU A 134 0.27 -13.52 -19.50
N TYR A 135 0.40 -12.83 -20.64
CA TYR A 135 1.52 -11.92 -20.91
C TYR A 135 1.60 -10.80 -19.86
N VAL A 136 0.47 -10.13 -19.61
CA VAL A 136 0.37 -9.05 -18.62
C VAL A 136 0.71 -9.56 -17.23
N CYS A 137 0.24 -10.74 -16.84
CA CYS A 137 0.59 -11.36 -15.56
C CYS A 137 2.09 -11.61 -15.43
N GLY A 138 2.74 -12.15 -16.46
CA GLY A 138 4.20 -12.30 -16.47
C GLY A 138 4.92 -10.96 -16.29
N GLN A 139 4.51 -9.93 -17.01
CA GLN A 139 5.09 -8.57 -16.90
C GLN A 139 4.90 -7.96 -15.51
N ILE A 140 3.73 -8.15 -14.90
CA ILE A 140 3.45 -7.68 -13.53
C ILE A 140 4.39 -8.37 -12.54
N LEU A 141 4.51 -9.70 -12.58
CA LEU A 141 5.37 -10.44 -11.67
C LEU A 141 6.84 -10.02 -11.83
N THR A 142 7.34 -9.92 -13.06
CA THR A 142 8.70 -9.44 -13.35
C THR A 142 8.91 -8.01 -12.86
N SER A 143 7.93 -7.13 -13.02
CA SER A 143 8.00 -5.74 -12.56
C SER A 143 8.04 -5.63 -11.03
N ILE A 144 7.25 -6.45 -10.32
CA ILE A 144 7.29 -6.55 -8.85
C ILE A 144 8.65 -7.11 -8.40
N ASP A 145 9.14 -8.16 -9.05
CA ASP A 145 10.41 -8.77 -8.71
C ASP A 145 11.59 -7.79 -8.82
N ALA A 146 11.59 -7.01 -9.91
CA ALA A 146 12.54 -5.93 -10.18
C ALA A 146 12.41 -4.70 -9.26
N GLY A 147 11.51 -4.72 -8.26
CA GLY A 147 11.38 -3.64 -7.27
C GLY A 147 10.63 -2.40 -7.75
N LYS A 148 10.07 -2.39 -8.97
CA LYS A 148 9.34 -1.22 -9.51
C LYS A 148 8.08 -0.86 -8.71
N TRP A 149 7.60 -1.80 -7.89
CA TRP A 149 6.43 -1.67 -7.02
C TRP A 149 6.82 -1.45 -5.56
N ASP A 150 8.11 -1.36 -5.25
CA ASP A 150 8.56 -1.07 -3.90
C ASP A 150 8.16 0.34 -3.50
N ILE A 151 7.93 0.58 -2.21
CA ILE A 151 7.39 1.83 -1.68
C ILE A 151 8.28 3.02 -2.04
N GLU A 152 9.59 2.81 -2.02
CA GLU A 152 10.59 3.80 -2.42
C GLU A 152 10.45 4.26 -3.86
N THR A 153 10.14 3.34 -4.77
CA THR A 153 10.06 3.61 -6.21
C THR A 153 8.66 4.08 -6.63
N ALA A 154 7.61 3.38 -6.15
CA ALA A 154 6.24 3.64 -6.57
C ALA A 154 5.57 4.77 -5.79
N TYR A 155 6.04 5.08 -4.58
CA TYR A 155 5.43 6.06 -3.68
C TYR A 155 6.48 6.98 -3.04
N PRO A 156 7.25 7.75 -3.83
CA PRO A 156 8.40 8.52 -3.34
C PRO A 156 8.03 9.53 -2.23
N ALA A 157 6.83 10.13 -2.29
CA ALA A 157 6.33 11.00 -1.24
C ALA A 157 6.13 10.26 0.11
N ILE A 158 5.62 9.03 0.05
CA ILE A 158 5.43 8.17 1.23
C ILE A 158 6.75 7.64 1.75
N HIS A 159 7.69 7.35 0.85
CA HIS A 159 9.05 7.00 1.24
C HIS A 159 9.72 8.16 2.01
N HIS A 160 9.72 9.37 1.45
CA HIS A 160 10.28 10.55 2.08
C HIS A 160 9.64 10.85 3.45
N ALA A 161 8.32 10.70 3.54
CA ALA A 161 7.57 10.79 4.78
C ALA A 161 8.06 9.82 5.85
N LEU A 162 8.17 8.54 5.51
CA LEU A 162 8.54 7.48 6.43
C LEU A 162 10.02 7.55 6.84
N THR A 163 10.90 8.06 5.99
CA THR A 163 12.33 8.23 6.29
C THR A 163 12.61 9.50 7.10
N SER A 164 11.90 10.60 6.84
CA SER A 164 12.01 11.84 7.63
C SER A 164 11.51 11.68 9.07
N MET A 165 10.52 10.83 9.31
CA MET A 165 10.02 10.51 10.66
C MET A 165 10.97 9.62 11.49
N GLY A 166 11.92 8.94 10.84
CA GLY A 166 12.86 8.02 11.50
C GLY A 166 14.14 8.68 12.01
N LYS A 167 14.42 9.93 11.58
CA LYS A 167 15.55 10.72 12.09
C LYS A 167 15.12 11.37 13.40
N LYS A 168 15.69 10.94 14.53
CA LYS A 168 15.64 11.73 15.76
C LYS A 168 16.27 13.09 15.48
N PRO A 169 15.69 14.21 15.96
CA PRO A 169 16.43 15.46 16.05
C PRO A 169 17.68 15.30 16.92
#